data_AF-A0A0S7ELX0-F1
#
_entry.id   AF-A0A0S7ELX0-F1
#
_cell.length_a   1.000
_cell.length_b   1.000
_cell.length_c   1.000
_cell.angle_alpha   90.00
_cell.angle_beta   90.00
_cell.angle_gamma   90.00
#
_symmetry.space_group_name_H-M   'P 1'
#
loop_
_entity.id
_entity.type
_entity.pdbx_description
1 polymer ?
#
loop_
_entity_poly.entity_id
_entity_poly.type
_entity_poly.pdbx_seq_one_letter_code
_entity_poly.pdbx_strand_id
1 'polypeptide(L)'
;LLCMAAVVEEIKGKPTYDDLKKKHIIGNNDLPGNTYDEKCTNEIKKREIFINRNNQQECKPINTFIYGDEQSIKDICNSQDTYTVKKNNQMKTFTCSSETFDIILCETQDTGKLFSDGCNYEGTFP
;
A
#
# COMPACT_ATOMS: atom_id res chain seq x y z
N LEU A 1 13.50 4.28 4.70
CA LEU A 1 13.90 3.10 3.91
C LEU A 1 12.66 2.26 3.67
N LEU A 2 12.30 2.03 2.41
CA LEU A 2 11.14 1.24 2.04
C LEU A 2 11.58 -0.22 1.84
N CYS A 3 11.16 -1.12 2.72
CA CYS A 3 11.40 -2.55 2.55
C CYS A 3 10.22 -3.17 1.80
N MET A 4 10.47 -3.75 0.63
CA MET A 4 9.44 -4.40 -0.20
C MET A 4 8.99 -5.72 0.43
N ALA A 5 8.22 -5.60 1.51
CA ALA A 5 7.75 -6.72 2.32
C ALA A 5 6.24 -6.96 2.23
N ALA A 6 5.48 -5.94 1.86
CA ALA A 6 4.03 -5.94 2.13
C ALA A 6 3.16 -6.38 0.95
N VAL A 7 3.66 -6.36 -0.29
CA VAL A 7 2.77 -6.45 -1.46
C VAL A 7 2.50 -7.88 -1.90
N VAL A 8 3.35 -8.83 -1.49
CA VAL A 8 3.33 -10.20 -2.02
C VAL A 8 2.27 -11.12 -1.37
N GLU A 9 1.76 -10.78 -0.17
CA GLU A 9 0.93 -11.71 0.61
C GLU A 9 -0.59 -11.45 0.58
N GLU A 10 -1.07 -10.46 -0.17
CA GLU A 10 -2.44 -9.95 0.01
C GLU A 10 -3.55 -10.58 -0.85
N ILE A 11 -3.29 -11.60 -1.67
CA ILE A 11 -4.33 -12.11 -2.58
C ILE A 11 -4.22 -13.63 -2.72
N LYS A 12 -5.36 -14.32 -2.90
CA LYS A 12 -5.40 -15.67 -3.47
C LYS A 12 -4.81 -15.62 -4.89
N GLY A 13 -3.49 -15.81 -5.01
CA GLY A 13 -2.73 -15.70 -6.26
C GLY A 13 -1.33 -15.13 -6.03
N LYS A 14 -0.47 -15.12 -7.06
CA LYS A 14 0.78 -14.38 -7.02
C LYS A 14 0.48 -12.94 -7.47
N PRO A 15 0.57 -11.93 -6.60
CA PRO A 15 0.32 -10.54 -6.99
C PRO A 15 1.32 -10.12 -8.07
N THR A 16 0.83 -9.35 -9.04
CA THR A 16 1.60 -8.85 -10.16
C THR A 16 2.24 -7.51 -9.85
N TYR A 17 3.18 -7.07 -10.69
CA TYR A 17 3.69 -5.72 -10.64
C TYR A 17 2.59 -4.66 -10.84
N ASP A 18 1.60 -4.95 -11.67
CA ASP A 18 0.47 -4.05 -11.90
C ASP A 18 -0.42 -3.91 -10.65
N ASP A 19 -0.56 -4.99 -9.87
CA ASP A 19 -1.23 -4.93 -8.57
C ASP A 19 -0.48 -4.03 -7.58
N LEU A 20 0.86 -4.15 -7.52
CA LEU A 20 1.72 -3.26 -6.74
C LEU A 20 1.50 -1.81 -7.16
N LYS A 21 1.63 -1.54 -8.46
CA LYS A 21 1.50 -0.19 -9.03
C LYS A 21 0.15 0.42 -8.72
N LYS A 22 -0.93 -0.32 -8.98
CA LYS A 22 -2.30 0.12 -8.70
C LYS A 22 -2.46 0.45 -7.22
N LYS A 23 -2.04 -0.42 -6.31
CA LYS A 23 -2.34 -0.27 -4.87
C LYS A 23 -1.41 0.67 -4.12
N HIS A 24 -0.17 0.84 -4.58
CA HIS A 24 0.88 1.45 -3.76
C HIS A 24 1.67 2.55 -4.44
N ILE A 25 1.65 2.70 -5.77
CA ILE A 25 2.50 3.68 -6.45
C ILE A 25 1.64 4.86 -6.93
N ILE A 26 1.99 6.07 -6.51
CA ILE A 26 1.30 7.32 -6.88
C ILE A 26 2.09 8.18 -7.87
N GLY A 27 3.36 7.83 -8.13
CA GLY A 27 4.24 8.59 -9.01
C GLY A 27 4.81 9.81 -8.30
N ASN A 28 5.31 10.78 -9.08
CA ASN A 28 5.79 12.07 -8.58
C ASN A 28 4.69 13.15 -8.57
N ASN A 29 3.43 12.75 -8.74
CA ASN A 29 2.29 13.66 -8.74
C ASN A 29 1.65 13.66 -7.36
N ASP A 30 1.12 14.81 -6.95
CA ASP A 30 0.34 14.88 -5.72
C ASP A 30 -1.00 14.15 -5.87
N LEU A 31 -1.52 13.64 -4.75
CA LEU A 31 -2.83 13.02 -4.71
C LEU A 31 -3.94 14.07 -4.64
N PRO A 32 -5.12 13.79 -5.24
CA PRO A 32 -6.26 14.69 -5.15
C PRO A 32 -6.82 14.76 -3.72
N GLY A 33 -6.91 15.97 -3.17
CA GLY A 33 -7.42 16.24 -1.83
C GLY A 33 -6.63 17.36 -1.16
N ASN A 34 -7.26 18.06 -0.22
CA ASN A 34 -6.64 19.14 0.54
C ASN A 34 -5.95 18.62 1.80
N THR A 35 -6.44 17.50 2.35
CA THR A 35 -5.85 16.81 3.52
C THR A 35 -5.36 15.42 3.14
N TYR A 36 -4.49 14.82 3.96
CA TYR A 36 -4.06 13.43 3.74
C TYR A 36 -5.23 12.45 3.85
N ASP A 37 -6.21 12.73 4.71
CA ASP A 37 -7.44 11.93 4.84
C ASP A 37 -8.23 11.90 3.53
N GLU A 38 -8.43 13.07 2.91
CA GLU A 38 -9.10 13.20 1.62
C GLU A 38 -8.30 12.48 0.52
N LYS A 39 -6.97 12.67 0.50
CA LYS A 39 -6.07 12.00 -0.45
C LYS A 39 -6.17 10.48 -0.35
N CYS A 40 -6.12 9.93 0.86
CA CYS A 40 -6.27 8.50 1.13
C CYS A 40 -7.64 7.98 0.71
N THR A 41 -8.70 8.62 1.18
CA THR A 41 -10.10 8.22 0.92
C THR A 41 -10.41 8.22 -0.58
N ASN A 42 -10.04 9.31 -1.28
CA ASN A 42 -10.30 9.45 -2.70
C ASN A 42 -9.54 8.42 -3.53
N GLU A 43 -8.26 8.20 -3.25
CA GLU A 43 -7.43 7.31 -4.07
C GLU A 43 -7.71 5.83 -3.78
N ILE A 44 -7.99 5.44 -2.52
CA ILE A 44 -8.42 4.08 -2.21
C ILE A 44 -9.75 3.75 -2.89
N LYS A 45 -10.71 4.68 -2.85
CA LYS A 45 -12.01 4.52 -3.54
C LYS A 45 -11.84 4.43 -5.05
N LYS A 46 -11.15 5.39 -5.66
CA LYS A 46 -10.90 5.47 -7.11
C LYS A 46 -10.18 4.24 -7.64
N ARG A 47 -9.24 3.70 -6.88
CA ARG A 47 -8.44 2.52 -7.26
C ARG A 47 -9.05 1.20 -6.77
N GLU A 48 -10.21 1.24 -6.13
CA GLU A 48 -10.92 0.07 -5.62
C GLU A 48 -10.04 -0.83 -4.73
N ILE A 49 -9.29 -0.22 -3.81
CA ILE A 49 -8.35 -0.93 -2.92
C ILE A 49 -9.13 -1.49 -1.72
N PHE A 50 -9.79 -2.63 -1.95
CA PHE A 50 -10.61 -3.32 -0.96
C PHE A 50 -10.13 -4.76 -0.75
N ILE A 51 -10.56 -5.38 0.35
CA ILE A 51 -10.32 -6.81 0.61
C ILE A 51 -11.60 -7.61 0.34
N ASN A 52 -11.43 -8.83 -0.18
CA ASN A 52 -12.54 -9.77 -0.36
C ASN A 52 -12.51 -10.81 0.77
N ARG A 53 -13.54 -10.82 1.60
CA ARG A 53 -13.73 -11.81 2.67
C ARG A 53 -15.14 -12.38 2.60
N ASN A 54 -15.28 -13.70 2.65
CA ASN A 54 -16.58 -14.40 2.60
C ASN A 54 -17.50 -13.95 1.44
N ASN A 55 -16.94 -13.73 0.25
CA ASN A 55 -17.63 -13.21 -0.94
C ASN A 55 -18.25 -11.81 -0.75
N GLN A 56 -17.72 -11.02 0.18
CA GLN A 56 -18.08 -9.63 0.42
C GLN A 56 -16.83 -8.75 0.33
N GLN A 57 -17.00 -7.56 -0.23
CA GLN A 57 -15.97 -6.52 -0.18
C GLN A 57 -15.99 -5.84 1.18
N GLU A 58 -14.82 -5.65 1.76
CA GLU A 58 -14.60 -4.93 3.02
C GLU A 58 -13.50 -3.87 2.81
N CYS A 59 -13.49 -2.86 3.68
CA CYS A 59 -12.44 -1.86 3.71
C CYS A 59 -11.07 -2.50 3.95
N LYS A 60 -10.05 -2.10 3.18
CA LYS A 60 -8.68 -2.51 3.47
C LYS A 60 -8.20 -1.73 4.70
N PRO A 61 -7.83 -2.38 5.83
CA PRO A 61 -7.57 -1.65 7.07
C PRO A 61 -6.43 -0.64 6.98
N ILE A 62 -5.36 -1.00 6.27
CA ILE A 62 -4.16 -0.17 6.11
C ILE A 62 -3.73 -0.23 4.64
N ASN A 63 -3.43 0.90 4.05
CA ASN A 63 -2.74 0.97 2.77
C ASN A 63 -1.63 2.02 2.81
N THR A 64 -0.52 1.76 2.13
CA THR A 64 0.57 2.73 1.99
C THR A 64 0.69 3.14 0.54
N PHE A 65 0.67 4.44 0.26
CA PHE A 65 1.06 5.00 -1.02
C PHE A 65 2.49 5.51 -0.97
N ILE A 66 3.23 5.27 -2.04
CA ILE A 66 4.65 5.60 -2.19
C ILE A 66 4.76 6.65 -3.28
N TYR A 67 5.27 7.82 -2.92
CA TYR A 67 5.70 8.84 -3.87
C TYR A 67 7.04 8.41 -4.46
N GLY A 68 7.11 8.40 -5.78
CA GLY A 68 8.29 7.93 -6.51
C GLY A 68 7.90 7.41 -7.88
N ASP A 69 8.81 7.57 -8.84
CA ASP A 69 8.61 7.02 -10.16
C ASP A 69 8.72 5.50 -10.16
N GLU A 70 8.14 4.91 -11.20
CA GLU A 70 8.02 3.47 -11.35
C GLU A 70 9.37 2.76 -11.37
N GLN A 71 10.39 3.39 -11.97
CA GLN A 71 11.71 2.80 -12.15
C GLN A 71 12.47 2.80 -10.82
N SER A 72 12.47 3.92 -10.10
CA SER A 72 13.08 4.02 -8.77
C SER A 72 12.52 2.98 -7.80
N ILE A 73 11.22 2.71 -7.86
CA ILE A 73 10.59 1.66 -7.05
C ILE A 73 11.02 0.27 -7.53
N LYS A 74 11.08 0.00 -8.84
CA LYS A 74 11.59 -1.28 -9.37
C LYS A 74 13.04 -1.56 -8.97
N ASP A 75 13.87 -0.52 -8.95
CA ASP A 75 15.30 -0.64 -8.67
C ASP A 75 15.59 -1.05 -7.23
N ILE A 76 14.63 -0.87 -6.31
CA ILE A 76 14.71 -1.43 -4.95
C ILE A 76 14.96 -2.94 -4.98
N CYS A 77 14.38 -3.67 -5.94
CA CYS A 77 14.59 -5.11 -6.07
C CYS A 77 16.04 -5.51 -6.36
N ASN A 78 16.87 -4.57 -6.84
CA ASN A 78 18.30 -4.77 -7.13
C ASN A 78 19.21 -4.27 -6.00
N SER A 79 18.65 -3.67 -4.95
CA SER A 79 19.39 -3.21 -3.79
C SER A 79 20.06 -4.38 -3.06
N GLN A 80 21.22 -4.10 -2.44
CA GLN A 80 21.93 -5.04 -1.58
C GLN A 80 21.45 -4.96 -0.12
N ASP A 81 20.68 -3.93 0.23
CA ASP A 81 20.14 -3.74 1.56
C ASP A 81 18.98 -4.71 1.81
N THR A 82 19.06 -5.43 2.93
CA THR A 82 18.04 -6.42 3.31
C THR A 82 17.61 -6.23 4.75
N TYR A 83 16.34 -6.55 5.00
CA TYR A 83 15.76 -6.54 6.34
C TYR A 83 15.04 -7.85 6.59
N THR A 84 15.43 -8.53 7.67
CA THR A 84 14.84 -9.82 8.05
C THR A 84 13.91 -9.64 9.25
N VAL A 85 12.65 -10.03 9.09
CA VAL A 85 11.64 -10.00 10.17
C VAL A 85 11.07 -11.39 10.42
N LYS A 86 10.60 -11.60 11.65
CA LYS A 86 9.85 -12.79 12.01
C LYS A 86 8.35 -12.54 11.78
N LYS A 87 7.75 -13.23 10.81
CA LYS A 87 6.31 -13.17 10.50
C LYS A 87 5.72 -14.58 10.53
N ASN A 88 4.64 -14.78 11.30
CA ASN A 88 3.99 -16.09 11.47
C ASN A 88 4.96 -17.21 11.86
N ASN A 89 5.87 -16.94 12.81
CA ASN A 89 6.95 -17.85 13.22
C ASN A 89 7.96 -18.26 12.14
N GLN A 90 7.96 -17.60 10.98
CA GLN A 90 8.95 -17.79 9.92
C GLN A 90 9.80 -16.53 9.76
N MET A 91 11.09 -16.71 9.47
CA MET A 91 11.97 -15.60 9.09
C MET A 91 11.73 -15.26 7.62
N LYS A 92 11.48 -13.99 7.34
CA LYS A 92 11.32 -13.47 5.98
C LYS A 92 12.30 -12.33 5.78
N THR A 93 13.12 -12.45 4.74
CA THR A 93 14.07 -11.43 4.32
C THR A 93 13.49 -10.65 3.15
N PHE A 94 13.57 -9.33 3.23
CA PHE A 94 13.04 -8.40 2.24
C PHE A 94 14.14 -7.50 1.73
N THR A 95 14.11 -7.20 0.43
CA THR A 95 14.98 -6.19 -0.16
C THR A 95 14.45 -4.80 0.19
N CYS A 96 15.35 -3.93 0.63
CA CYS A 96 15.03 -2.57 1.04
C CYS A 96 15.70 -1.56 0.12
N SER A 97 15.05 -0.42 -0.08
CA SER A 97 15.68 0.69 -0.75
C SER A 97 16.90 1.16 0.04
N SER A 98 17.95 1.58 -0.67
CA SER A 98 19.06 2.34 -0.10
C SER A 98 18.68 3.81 0.16
N GLU A 99 17.71 4.32 -0.61
CA GLU A 99 17.22 5.69 -0.53
C GLU A 99 15.90 5.79 0.25
N THR A 100 15.56 6.99 0.70
CA THR A 100 14.28 7.28 1.35
C THR A 100 13.21 7.57 0.30
N PHE A 101 12.00 7.08 0.56
CA PHE A 101 10.81 7.39 -0.23
C PHE A 101 9.81 8.09 0.68
N ASP A 102 9.17 9.13 0.15
CA ASP A 102 8.02 9.75 0.78
C ASP A 102 6.82 8.80 0.68
N ILE A 103 6.09 8.64 1.79
CA ILE A 103 4.93 7.74 1.84
C ILE A 103 3.74 8.44 2.50
N ILE A 104 2.54 8.00 2.14
CA ILE A 104 1.32 8.27 2.92
C ILE A 104 0.83 6.95 3.47
N LEU A 105 0.66 6.89 4.79
CA LEU A 105 -0.02 5.82 5.49
C LEU A 105 -1.50 6.15 5.60
N CYS A 106 -2.35 5.30 5.03
CA CYS A 106 -3.80 5.41 5.09
C CYS A 106 -4.35 4.32 6.00
N GLU A 107 -5.01 4.70 7.08
CA GLU A 107 -5.60 3.77 8.05
C GLU A 107 -7.10 4.03 8.19
N THR A 108 -7.89 2.98 8.39
CA THR A 108 -9.33 3.13 8.65
C THR A 108 -9.76 2.30 9.84
N GLN A 109 -10.68 2.86 10.62
CA GLN A 109 -11.43 2.14 11.65
C GLN A 109 -12.77 1.59 11.13
N ASP A 110 -13.10 1.88 9.87
CA ASP A 110 -14.29 1.33 9.22
C ASP A 110 -14.12 -0.19 9.10
N THR A 111 -14.87 -0.92 9.91
CA THR A 111 -14.84 -2.38 9.94
C THR A 111 -16.11 -2.94 9.31
N GLY A 112 -15.96 -4.05 8.57
CA GLY A 112 -17.08 -4.77 7.98
C GLY A 112 -17.32 -4.45 6.50
N LYS A 113 -18.55 -4.68 6.05
CA LYS A 113 -18.93 -4.64 4.64
C LYS A 113 -18.74 -3.23 4.07
N LEU A 114 -18.16 -3.16 2.87
CA LEU A 114 -18.03 -1.93 2.10
C LEU A 114 -19.41 -1.26 1.92
N PHE A 115 -19.53 -0.03 2.42
CA PHE A 115 -20.72 0.80 2.26
C PHE A 115 -20.79 1.38 0.84
N SER A 116 -21.98 1.83 0.42
CA SER A 116 -22.17 2.45 -0.91
C SER A 116 -21.26 3.65 -1.15
N ASP A 117 -20.89 4.36 -0.10
CA ASP A 117 -20.11 5.59 -0.17
C ASP A 117 -18.59 5.34 -0.12
N GLY A 118 -18.16 4.09 0.08
CA GLY A 118 -16.75 3.71 0.29
C GLY A 118 -16.38 3.65 1.77
N CYS A 119 -15.08 3.75 2.05
CA CYS A 119 -14.53 3.81 3.41
C CYS A 119 -13.77 5.11 3.58
N ASN A 120 -13.82 5.68 4.77
CA ASN A 120 -13.04 6.86 5.12
C ASN A 120 -11.71 6.44 5.72
N TYR A 121 -10.67 7.19 5.40
CA TYR A 121 -9.31 6.90 5.84
C TYR A 121 -8.70 8.14 6.51
N GLU A 122 -7.98 7.90 7.60
CA GLU A 122 -7.05 8.85 8.19
C GLU A 122 -5.70 8.70 7.48
N GLY A 123 -5.15 9.81 7.00
CA GLY A 123 -3.90 9.86 6.27
C GLY A 123 -2.79 10.49 7.10
N THR A 124 -1.65 9.81 7.20
CA THR A 124 -0.45 10.33 7.87
C THR A 124 0.73 10.34 6.91
N PHE A 125 1.49 11.43 6.91
CA PHE A 125 2.79 11.54 6.23
C PHE A 125 3.89 11.43 7.30
N PRO A 126 4.50 10.25 7.49
CA PRO A 126 5.45 9.98 8.55
C PRO A 126 6.86 10.54 8.29
#